data_AF-A0A920N325-F1
#
_entry.id   AF-A0A920N325-F1
#
_cell.length_a   1.000
_cell.length_b   1.000
_cell.length_c   1.000
_cell.angle_alpha   90.00
_cell.angle_beta   90.00
_cell.angle_gamma   90.00
#
_symmetry.space_group_name_H-M   'P 1'
#
loop_
_entity.id
_entity.type
_entity.pdbx_description
1 polymer ?
#
loop_
_entity_poly.entity_id
_entity_poly.type
_entity_poly.pdbx_seq_one_letter_code
_entity_poly.pdbx_strand_id
1 'polypeptide(L)'
;MGANSWRSEAEWPLERSVVTPLFLHSTGGAGSSPDDGRLTLDPPGDEPVDRFHYDPAEPVPTLGGVLSVHMMTAHAEEPLEAGAVDQRLLEKRDDVLVYTTPVLAEPVEVTGPVSVVLYAESNARDTDFTARLVDVAPDGTAFLVTEGILRARYRNGLKQTELLAPGVAEQMEIVLYPTSIVFAAGHRIRLDISSSNFPRFSRNLNTGEDVGNGDADVGRRQFGAAQPGPPSQLVLPVVDSTLRFC
;
A
#
# COMPACT_ATOMS: atom_id res chain seq x y z
N MET A 1 1.37 1.02 18.94
CA MET A 1 0.78 2.30 18.48
C MET A 1 -0.72 2.30 18.80
N GLY A 2 -1.45 3.40 18.66
CA GLY A 2 -2.92 3.51 18.86
C GLY A 2 -3.47 3.54 20.31
N ALA A 3 -2.93 2.72 21.21
CA ALA A 3 -3.22 2.76 22.66
C ALA A 3 -2.10 3.47 23.48
N ASN A 4 -0.97 3.75 22.82
CA ASN A 4 0.24 4.36 23.39
C ASN A 4 0.74 3.70 24.70
N SER A 5 0.71 2.36 24.75
CA SER A 5 1.11 1.57 25.90
C SER A 5 1.95 0.36 25.48
N TRP A 6 2.80 -0.12 26.37
CA TRP A 6 3.46 -1.41 26.22
C TRP A 6 2.51 -2.54 26.62
N ARG A 7 2.55 -3.65 25.87
CA ARG A 7 1.81 -4.87 26.17
C ARG A 7 2.71 -6.09 25.95
N SER A 8 2.66 -7.05 26.86
CA SER A 8 3.38 -8.32 26.74
C SER A 8 2.49 -9.37 26.07
N GLU A 9 3.09 -10.23 25.26
CA GLU A 9 2.44 -11.31 24.52
C GLU A 9 3.30 -12.58 24.63
N ALA A 10 2.66 -13.75 24.59
CA ALA A 10 3.35 -15.03 24.75
C ALA A 10 4.01 -15.55 23.46
N GLU A 11 3.62 -15.01 22.31
CA GLU A 11 3.96 -15.56 20.99
C GLU A 11 3.88 -14.49 19.89
N TRP A 12 4.37 -14.85 18.70
CA TRP A 12 4.27 -14.04 17.49
C TRP A 12 4.22 -14.93 16.24
N PRO A 13 3.26 -14.73 15.30
CA PRO A 13 2.08 -13.86 15.40
C PRO A 13 1.13 -14.26 16.55
N LEU A 14 0.18 -13.41 16.91
CA LEU A 14 -0.78 -13.72 17.98
C LEU A 14 -1.77 -14.79 17.51
N GLU A 15 -1.92 -15.91 18.24
CA GLU A 15 -2.85 -17.00 17.87
C GLU A 15 -4.30 -16.50 17.77
N ARG A 16 -4.66 -15.53 18.61
CA ARG A 16 -5.99 -14.89 18.62
C ARG A 16 -6.20 -13.86 17.50
N SER A 17 -5.22 -13.61 16.64
CA SER A 17 -5.41 -12.75 15.48
C SER A 17 -6.21 -13.48 14.40
N VAL A 18 -7.20 -12.80 13.84
CA VAL A 18 -8.04 -13.29 12.75
C VAL A 18 -7.62 -12.58 11.46
N VAL A 19 -7.20 -13.38 10.48
CA VAL A 19 -6.90 -12.90 9.13
C VAL A 19 -8.18 -12.37 8.50
N THR A 20 -8.24 -11.06 8.30
CA THR A 20 -9.45 -10.35 7.87
C THR A 20 -9.18 -9.60 6.57
N PRO A 21 -9.81 -10.00 5.45
CA PRO A 21 -9.69 -9.29 4.19
C PRO A 21 -10.60 -8.06 4.16
N LEU A 22 -10.07 -6.96 3.65
CA LEU A 22 -10.80 -5.77 3.22
C LEU A 22 -10.61 -5.62 1.72
N PHE A 23 -11.69 -5.76 0.96
CA PHE A 23 -11.65 -5.68 -0.49
C PHE A 23 -11.64 -4.23 -0.98
N LEU A 24 -10.95 -4.01 -2.08
CA LEU A 24 -10.83 -2.69 -2.72
C LEU A 24 -12.01 -2.48 -3.68
N HIS A 25 -12.68 -1.34 -3.55
CA HIS A 25 -13.77 -0.88 -4.42
C HIS A 25 -13.46 0.50 -4.98
N SER A 26 -13.98 0.81 -6.16
CA SER A 26 -13.82 2.14 -6.78
C SER A 26 -14.80 2.37 -7.93
N THR A 27 -15.07 3.64 -8.25
CA THR A 27 -15.75 4.02 -9.51
C THR A 27 -14.76 4.32 -10.65
N GLY A 28 -13.49 3.92 -10.48
CA GLY A 28 -12.36 4.16 -11.38
C GLY A 28 -11.64 5.48 -11.12
N GLY A 29 -11.92 6.11 -9.97
CA GLY A 29 -11.44 7.43 -9.58
C GLY A 29 -10.54 7.43 -8.35
N ALA A 30 -10.04 6.29 -7.88
CA ALA A 30 -9.28 6.19 -6.63
C ALA A 30 -7.96 6.98 -6.67
N GLY A 31 -7.43 7.27 -7.86
CA GLY A 31 -6.26 8.14 -8.05
C GLY A 31 -6.59 9.63 -8.25
N SER A 32 -7.84 9.96 -8.58
CA SER A 32 -8.27 11.35 -8.85
C SER A 32 -9.00 11.99 -7.67
N SER A 33 -9.50 11.16 -6.73
CA SER A 33 -10.14 11.62 -5.52
C SER A 33 -9.89 10.64 -4.37
N PRO A 34 -9.42 11.13 -3.19
CA PRO A 34 -9.20 10.27 -2.03
C PRO A 34 -10.49 9.73 -1.40
N ASP A 35 -11.66 10.18 -1.86
CA ASP A 35 -12.98 9.76 -1.38
C ASP A 35 -13.67 8.73 -2.30
N ASP A 36 -13.08 8.41 -3.46
CA ASP A 36 -13.66 7.44 -4.39
C ASP A 36 -13.40 6.00 -3.95
N GLY A 37 -12.13 5.65 -3.74
CA GLY A 37 -11.73 4.29 -3.37
C GLY A 37 -12.19 3.91 -1.96
N ARG A 38 -12.76 2.71 -1.83
CA ARG A 38 -13.31 2.21 -0.57
C ARG A 38 -12.72 0.85 -0.20
N LEU A 39 -12.65 0.61 1.10
CA LEU A 39 -12.32 -0.70 1.68
C LEU A 39 -13.56 -1.24 2.40
N THR A 40 -14.03 -2.43 2.01
CA THR A 40 -15.17 -3.09 2.68
C THR A 40 -14.93 -4.58 2.91
N LEU A 41 -15.77 -5.21 3.72
CA LEU A 41 -15.69 -6.66 4.00
C LEU A 41 -16.31 -7.51 2.88
N ASP A 42 -17.20 -6.93 2.08
CA ASP A 42 -17.87 -7.61 0.99
C ASP A 42 -17.03 -7.48 -0.29
N PRO A 43 -16.90 -8.54 -1.10
CA PRO A 43 -16.13 -8.45 -2.34
C PRO A 43 -16.82 -7.52 -3.36
N PRO A 44 -16.06 -6.84 -4.24
CA PRO A 44 -16.61 -6.00 -5.30
C PRO A 44 -17.40 -6.83 -6.33
N GLY A 45 -18.37 -6.17 -6.95
CA GLY A 45 -19.10 -6.69 -8.11
C GLY A 45 -18.43 -6.34 -9.43
N ASP A 46 -19.24 -5.97 -10.43
CA ASP A 46 -18.76 -5.45 -11.72
C ASP A 46 -18.38 -3.96 -11.60
N GLU A 47 -17.27 -3.70 -10.93
CA GLU A 47 -16.72 -2.37 -10.73
C GLU A 47 -15.62 -2.05 -11.77
N PRO A 48 -15.45 -0.78 -12.17
CA PRO A 48 -14.36 -0.38 -13.06
C PRO A 48 -12.99 -0.56 -12.40
N VAL A 49 -11.96 -0.64 -13.23
CA VAL A 49 -10.57 -0.71 -12.78
C VAL A 49 -9.92 0.67 -12.71
N ASP A 50 -9.16 0.93 -11.63
CA ASP A 50 -8.33 2.12 -11.50
C ASP A 50 -7.08 2.05 -12.40
N ARG A 51 -6.55 3.22 -12.72
CA ARG A 51 -5.39 3.34 -13.60
C ARG A 51 -4.56 4.53 -13.18
N PHE A 52 -3.25 4.40 -13.28
CA PHE A 52 -2.35 5.52 -13.11
C PHE A 52 -1.11 5.39 -13.99
N HIS A 53 -0.40 6.49 -14.15
CA HIS A 53 0.84 6.54 -14.91
C HIS A 53 2.01 6.62 -13.94
N TYR A 54 3.00 5.76 -14.13
CA TYR A 54 4.24 5.83 -13.36
C TYR A 54 5.35 6.33 -14.28
N ASP A 55 5.86 7.51 -13.95
CA ASP A 55 7.04 8.08 -14.57
C ASP A 55 8.25 7.92 -13.63
N PRO A 56 9.26 7.11 -14.00
CA PRO A 56 10.49 7.00 -13.21
C PRO A 56 11.20 8.33 -12.99
N ALA A 57 11.00 9.35 -13.83
CA ALA A 57 11.56 10.70 -13.63
C ALA A 57 10.87 11.46 -12.50
N GLU A 58 9.60 11.18 -12.23
CA GLU A 58 8.77 11.83 -11.21
C GLU A 58 8.18 10.82 -10.21
N PRO A 59 9.04 10.04 -9.50
CA PRO A 59 8.56 9.04 -8.56
C PRO A 59 7.76 9.67 -7.41
N VAL A 60 6.87 8.90 -6.80
CA VAL A 60 6.31 9.24 -5.50
C VAL A 60 7.44 9.32 -4.48
N PRO A 61 7.62 10.47 -3.82
CA PRO A 61 8.70 10.64 -2.87
C PRO A 61 8.43 9.85 -1.58
N THR A 62 9.50 9.47 -0.92
CA THR A 62 9.47 8.89 0.42
C THR A 62 9.05 9.95 1.43
N LEU A 63 8.03 9.63 2.23
CA LEU A 63 7.52 10.50 3.29
C LEU A 63 7.22 9.67 4.55
N GLY A 64 8.16 9.67 5.51
CA GLY A 64 8.06 8.85 6.71
C GLY A 64 8.49 7.39 6.51
N GLY A 65 8.07 6.53 7.43
CA GLY A 65 8.25 5.09 7.36
C GLY A 65 9.59 4.59 7.91
N VAL A 66 9.97 3.38 7.52
CA VAL A 66 11.22 2.74 7.95
C VAL A 66 12.35 3.20 7.04
N LEU A 67 13.05 4.26 7.44
CA LEU A 67 14.07 4.90 6.63
C LEU A 67 15.48 4.66 7.17
N SER A 68 16.17 3.66 6.63
CA SER A 68 17.62 3.52 6.85
C SER A 68 18.42 4.68 6.26
N VAL A 69 17.88 5.32 5.21
CA VAL A 69 18.49 6.50 4.55
C VAL A 69 18.34 7.79 5.35
N HIS A 70 17.49 7.84 6.39
CA HIS A 70 17.28 9.03 7.23
C HIS A 70 18.61 9.60 7.75
N MET A 71 19.47 8.72 8.28
CA MET A 71 20.79 9.09 8.79
C MET A 71 21.72 9.61 7.68
N MET A 72 21.57 9.11 6.45
CA MET A 72 22.37 9.54 5.30
C MET A 72 21.92 10.92 4.78
N THR A 73 20.66 11.26 4.95
CA THR A 73 20.08 12.55 4.52
C THR A 73 20.08 13.61 5.62
N ALA A 74 20.57 13.31 6.82
CA ALA A 74 20.52 14.21 7.98
C ALA A 74 21.21 15.58 7.76
N HIS A 75 22.11 15.67 6.77
CA HIS A 75 22.81 16.90 6.37
C HIS A 75 22.44 17.40 4.97
N ALA A 76 21.43 16.79 4.33
CA ALA A 76 20.90 17.31 3.07
C ALA A 76 20.10 18.60 3.32
N GLU A 77 19.89 19.40 2.27
CA GLU A 77 19.05 20.60 2.34
C GLU A 77 17.61 20.25 2.75
N GLU A 78 17.11 19.09 2.29
CA GLU A 78 15.82 18.52 2.67
C GLU A 78 16.04 17.13 3.29
N PRO A 79 16.24 17.04 4.62
CA PRO A 79 16.41 15.76 5.28
C PRO A 79 15.10 14.97 5.28
N LEU A 80 15.17 13.67 5.00
CA LEU A 80 13.99 12.80 5.06
C LEU A 80 13.61 12.53 6.51
N GLU A 81 12.35 12.74 6.86
CA GLU A 81 11.81 12.39 8.18
C GLU A 81 11.40 10.91 8.22
N ALA A 82 11.77 10.20 9.30
CA ALA A 82 11.39 8.80 9.52
C ALA A 82 10.17 8.70 10.45
N GLY A 83 9.45 7.58 10.39
CA GLY A 83 8.32 7.30 11.29
C GLY A 83 6.96 7.74 10.76
N ALA A 84 6.02 8.04 11.67
CA ALA A 84 4.65 8.36 11.34
C ALA A 84 4.52 9.82 10.84
N VAL A 85 4.48 10.00 9.52
CA VAL A 85 4.33 11.30 8.86
C VAL A 85 2.99 11.36 8.15
N ASP A 86 2.40 12.55 8.08
CA ASP A 86 1.13 12.81 7.41
C ASP A 86 1.23 12.63 5.88
N GLN A 87 0.44 11.70 5.34
CA GLN A 87 0.51 11.26 3.94
C GLN A 87 -0.34 12.12 2.99
N ARG A 88 -1.15 13.06 3.49
CA ARG A 88 -2.08 13.88 2.67
C ARG A 88 -1.43 14.63 1.51
N LEU A 89 -0.13 14.88 1.55
CA LEU A 89 0.59 15.47 0.42
C LEU A 89 0.76 14.49 -0.74
N LEU A 90 1.00 13.21 -0.45
CA LEU A 90 1.16 12.16 -1.46
C LEU A 90 -0.19 11.72 -2.03
N GLU A 91 -1.22 11.65 -1.19
CA GLU A 91 -2.59 11.24 -1.55
C GLU A 91 -3.28 12.17 -2.57
N LYS A 92 -2.65 13.29 -2.93
CA LYS A 92 -3.12 14.23 -3.97
C LYS A 92 -2.55 13.93 -5.36
N ARG A 93 -1.58 13.03 -5.46
CA ARG A 93 -0.94 12.69 -6.73
C ARG A 93 -1.79 11.70 -7.50
N ASP A 94 -1.88 11.88 -8.82
CA ASP A 94 -2.62 10.99 -9.71
C ASP A 94 -2.02 9.58 -9.81
N ASP A 95 -0.79 9.39 -9.34
CA ASP A 95 -0.09 8.10 -9.27
C ASP A 95 -0.09 7.47 -7.86
N VAL A 96 -0.97 7.94 -6.98
CA VAL A 96 -1.26 7.36 -5.67
C VAL A 96 -2.77 7.06 -5.60
N LEU A 97 -3.13 5.77 -5.64
CA LEU A 97 -4.51 5.32 -5.50
C LEU A 97 -4.85 5.19 -4.02
N VAL A 98 -5.97 5.77 -3.59
CA VAL A 98 -6.38 5.82 -2.18
C VAL A 98 -7.67 5.04 -1.96
N TYR A 99 -7.65 4.09 -1.02
CA TYR A 99 -8.82 3.30 -0.62
C TYR A 99 -9.06 3.42 0.87
N THR A 100 -10.27 3.84 1.27
CA THR A 100 -10.56 4.15 2.68
C THR A 100 -11.78 3.39 3.18
N THR A 101 -11.71 2.85 4.39
CA THR A 101 -12.89 2.30 5.09
C THR A 101 -13.91 3.41 5.43
N PRO A 102 -15.19 3.07 5.68
CA PRO A 102 -16.07 3.94 6.46
C PRO A 102 -15.47 4.26 7.84
N VAL A 103 -16.04 5.24 8.54
CA VAL A 103 -15.62 5.56 9.91
C VAL A 103 -15.80 4.32 10.79
N LEU A 104 -14.78 3.99 11.57
CA LEU A 104 -14.84 2.91 12.55
C LEU A 104 -15.79 3.28 13.69
N ALA A 105 -16.78 2.43 13.95
CA ALA A 105 -17.72 2.60 15.05
C ALA A 105 -17.09 2.25 16.41
N GLU A 106 -16.13 1.33 16.39
CA GLU A 106 -15.42 0.81 17.56
C GLU A 106 -13.91 0.77 17.27
N PRO A 107 -13.04 0.78 18.29
CA PRO A 107 -11.62 0.60 18.07
C PRO A 107 -11.31 -0.76 17.45
N VAL A 108 -10.38 -0.79 16.50
CA VAL A 108 -9.95 -2.03 15.82
C VAL A 108 -8.45 -2.21 16.03
N GLU A 109 -8.06 -3.34 16.61
CA GLU A 109 -6.66 -3.68 16.77
C GLU A 109 -6.16 -4.50 15.57
N VAL A 110 -5.04 -4.05 15.00
CA VAL A 110 -4.28 -4.77 13.99
C VAL A 110 -2.87 -5.03 14.53
N THR A 111 -2.57 -6.29 14.84
CA THR A 111 -1.26 -6.70 15.36
C THR A 111 -0.77 -7.97 14.66
N GLY A 112 0.28 -7.84 13.85
CA GLY A 112 0.88 -8.96 13.12
C GLY A 112 1.41 -8.59 11.73
N PRO A 113 1.69 -9.59 10.88
CA PRO A 113 2.01 -9.41 9.47
C PRO A 113 0.84 -8.81 8.68
N VAL A 114 1.11 -7.84 7.82
CA VAL A 114 0.11 -7.23 6.92
C VAL A 114 0.54 -7.47 5.49
N SER A 115 -0.41 -7.80 4.61
CA SER A 115 -0.15 -7.89 3.18
C SER A 115 -1.29 -7.30 2.36
N VAL A 116 -0.98 -7.00 1.10
CA VAL A 116 -1.98 -6.64 0.09
C VAL A 116 -1.84 -7.64 -1.05
N VAL A 117 -2.95 -8.26 -1.42
CA VAL A 117 -3.04 -9.10 -2.61
C VAL A 117 -3.71 -8.26 -3.69
N LEU A 118 -2.94 -7.89 -4.71
CA LEU A 118 -3.43 -7.13 -5.85
C LEU A 118 -3.53 -8.03 -7.08
N TYR A 119 -4.61 -7.88 -7.83
CA TYR A 119 -4.69 -8.36 -9.20
C TYR A 119 -4.37 -7.19 -10.13
N ALA A 120 -3.18 -7.18 -10.71
CA ALA A 120 -2.62 -6.00 -11.37
C ALA A 120 -2.07 -6.32 -12.75
N GLU A 121 -2.18 -5.36 -13.67
CA GLU A 121 -1.56 -5.43 -14.99
C GLU A 121 -0.63 -4.24 -15.24
N SER A 122 0.32 -4.43 -16.15
CA SER A 122 1.26 -3.40 -16.55
C SER A 122 1.46 -3.45 -18.05
N ASN A 123 1.62 -2.29 -18.70
CA ASN A 123 2.07 -2.27 -20.10
C ASN A 123 3.60 -2.50 -20.23
N ALA A 124 4.31 -2.54 -19.11
CA ALA A 124 5.74 -2.72 -19.04
C ALA A 124 6.11 -4.17 -18.75
N ARG A 125 7.35 -4.53 -19.06
CA ARG A 125 7.90 -5.87 -18.81
C ARG A 125 8.32 -6.09 -17.35
N ASP A 126 8.49 -5.01 -16.60
CA ASP A 126 8.68 -5.03 -15.15
C ASP A 126 8.20 -3.70 -14.57
N THR A 127 7.89 -3.68 -13.28
CA THR A 127 7.58 -2.47 -12.52
C THR A 127 7.62 -2.76 -11.02
N ASP A 128 7.41 -1.73 -10.21
CA ASP A 128 7.21 -1.90 -8.77
C ASP A 128 5.75 -1.60 -8.41
N PHE A 129 5.30 -2.20 -7.31
CA PHE A 129 4.02 -1.94 -6.69
C PHE A 129 4.25 -1.71 -5.19
N THR A 130 3.81 -0.57 -4.68
CA THR A 130 3.95 -0.18 -3.27
C THR A 130 2.60 -0.14 -2.60
N ALA A 131 2.59 -0.46 -1.31
CA ALA A 131 1.41 -0.33 -0.46
C ALA A 131 1.78 0.40 0.83
N ARG A 132 0.95 1.36 1.26
CA ARG A 132 1.05 2.03 2.56
C ARG A 132 -0.25 1.84 3.33
N LEU A 133 -0.16 1.35 4.56
CA LEU A 133 -1.25 1.32 5.52
C LEU A 133 -1.23 2.64 6.30
N VAL A 134 -2.38 3.31 6.37
CA VAL A 134 -2.52 4.66 6.92
C VAL A 134 -3.67 4.72 7.93
N ASP A 135 -3.46 5.42 9.04
CA ASP A 135 -4.47 5.73 10.05
C ASP A 135 -4.98 7.17 9.84
N VAL A 136 -6.25 7.30 9.47
CA VAL A 136 -6.88 8.60 9.20
C VAL A 136 -7.70 9.02 10.41
N ALA A 137 -7.24 10.08 11.08
CA ALA A 137 -7.90 10.68 12.22
C ALA A 137 -9.19 11.43 11.82
N PRO A 138 -10.10 11.72 12.77
CA PRO A 138 -11.36 12.43 12.50
C PRO A 138 -11.19 13.83 11.90
N ASP A 139 -10.05 14.48 12.14
CA ASP A 139 -9.70 15.79 11.56
C ASP A 139 -9.12 15.70 10.14
N GLY A 140 -9.00 14.48 9.61
CA GLY A 140 -8.46 14.16 8.30
C GLY A 140 -6.95 13.94 8.26
N THR A 141 -6.21 14.12 9.37
CA THR A 141 -4.77 13.82 9.40
C THR A 141 -4.53 12.34 9.11
N ALA A 142 -3.62 12.01 8.19
CA ALA A 142 -3.44 10.66 7.66
C ALA A 142 -2.04 10.13 7.98
N PHE A 143 -1.86 9.47 9.12
CA PHE A 143 -0.55 9.01 9.58
C PHE A 143 -0.15 7.67 8.97
N LEU A 144 1.06 7.61 8.39
CA LEU A 144 1.65 6.36 7.94
C LEU A 144 1.83 5.38 9.11
N VAL A 145 1.29 4.16 8.95
CA VAL A 145 1.40 3.06 9.93
C VAL A 145 2.54 2.12 9.55
N THR A 146 2.49 1.59 8.33
CA THR A 146 3.50 0.69 7.77
C THR A 146 3.40 0.68 6.25
N GLU A 147 4.42 0.15 5.57
CA GLU A 147 4.46 0.10 4.11
C GLU A 147 5.25 -1.09 3.60
N GLY A 148 5.16 -1.33 2.30
CA GLY A 148 5.82 -2.43 1.59
C GLY A 148 5.98 -2.12 0.12
N ILE A 149 6.85 -2.89 -0.55
CA ILE A 149 7.07 -2.83 -1.99
C ILE A 149 7.28 -4.23 -2.53
N LEU A 150 6.72 -4.48 -3.71
CA LEU A 150 7.03 -5.63 -4.54
C LEU A 150 7.55 -5.15 -5.88
N ARG A 151 8.75 -5.60 -6.26
CA ARG A 151 9.20 -5.52 -7.64
C ARG A 151 8.68 -6.73 -8.42
N ALA A 152 7.90 -6.47 -9.47
CA ALA A 152 7.08 -7.47 -10.13
C ALA A 152 7.87 -8.66 -10.69
N ARG A 153 9.12 -8.45 -11.14
CA ARG A 153 9.97 -9.56 -11.58
C ARG A 153 10.30 -10.59 -10.50
N TYR A 154 10.11 -10.25 -9.23
CA TYR A 154 10.35 -11.12 -8.07
C TYR A 154 9.06 -11.61 -7.40
N ARG A 155 7.89 -11.47 -8.06
CA ARG A 155 6.60 -11.89 -7.51
C ARG A 155 6.52 -13.36 -7.07
N ASN A 156 7.30 -14.23 -7.72
CA ASN A 156 7.39 -15.66 -7.39
C ASN A 156 8.61 -16.01 -6.52
N GLY A 157 9.21 -15.00 -5.87
CA GLY A 157 10.32 -15.14 -4.94
C GLY A 157 11.62 -14.50 -5.42
N LEU A 158 12.46 -14.10 -4.48
CA LEU A 158 13.68 -13.31 -4.73
C LEU A 158 14.80 -14.06 -5.48
N LYS A 159 14.69 -15.40 -5.61
CA LYS A 159 15.70 -16.24 -6.26
C LYS A 159 15.50 -16.37 -7.77
N GLN A 160 14.34 -15.94 -8.27
CA GLN A 160 13.98 -16.08 -9.67
C GLN A 160 13.48 -14.74 -10.21
N THR A 161 13.94 -14.40 -11.40
CA THR A 161 13.42 -13.25 -12.15
C THR A 161 12.51 -13.73 -13.26
N GLU A 162 11.27 -13.25 -13.26
CA GLU A 162 10.30 -13.53 -14.31
C GLU A 162 9.68 -12.21 -14.75
N LEU A 163 9.83 -11.83 -16.01
CA LEU A 163 9.23 -10.58 -16.49
C LEU A 163 7.70 -10.71 -16.59
N LEU A 164 7.01 -9.57 -16.53
CA LEU A 164 5.58 -9.47 -16.80
C LEU A 164 5.30 -9.66 -18.29
N ALA A 165 4.16 -10.25 -18.60
CA ALA A 165 3.57 -10.15 -19.93
C ALA A 165 2.75 -8.84 -20.00
N PRO A 166 3.08 -7.89 -20.89
CA PRO A 166 2.35 -6.64 -20.99
C PRO A 166 0.84 -6.84 -21.23
N GLY A 167 0.01 -6.16 -20.45
CA GLY A 167 -1.46 -6.20 -20.56
C GLY A 167 -2.10 -7.50 -20.07
N VAL A 168 -1.38 -8.30 -19.29
CA VAL A 168 -1.90 -9.50 -18.62
C VAL A 168 -1.95 -9.22 -17.13
N ALA A 169 -3.13 -9.40 -16.53
CA ALA A 169 -3.31 -9.28 -15.09
C ALA A 169 -2.74 -10.52 -14.37
N GLU A 170 -1.96 -10.28 -13.33
CA GLU A 170 -1.37 -11.32 -12.49
C GLU A 170 -1.54 -10.95 -11.01
N GLN A 171 -1.53 -11.97 -10.14
CA GLN A 171 -1.55 -11.77 -8.69
C GLN A 171 -0.19 -11.23 -8.21
N MET A 172 -0.24 -10.19 -7.41
CA MET A 172 0.89 -9.52 -6.79
C MET A 172 0.66 -9.46 -5.28
N GLU A 173 1.47 -10.17 -4.51
CA GLU A 173 1.42 -10.08 -3.04
C GLU A 173 2.48 -9.11 -2.53
N ILE A 174 2.04 -7.96 -2.03
CA ILE A 174 2.89 -6.96 -1.38
C ILE A 174 2.86 -7.25 0.12
N VAL A 175 3.97 -7.74 0.66
CA VAL A 175 4.13 -7.90 2.12
C VAL A 175 4.60 -6.58 2.72
N LEU A 176 3.86 -6.06 3.70
CA LEU A 176 4.22 -4.86 4.45
C LEU A 176 5.03 -5.26 5.70
N TYR A 177 5.79 -4.32 6.26
CA TYR A 177 6.39 -4.57 7.58
C TYR A 177 5.29 -4.84 8.61
N PRO A 178 5.49 -5.82 9.52
CA PRO A 178 4.52 -6.11 10.55
C PRO A 178 4.29 -4.89 11.44
N THR A 179 3.07 -4.77 11.96
CA THR A 179 2.66 -3.62 12.77
C THR A 179 1.89 -4.05 14.02
N SER A 180 1.74 -3.13 14.98
CA SER A 180 0.82 -3.24 16.11
C SER A 180 0.21 -1.87 16.38
N ILE A 181 -1.06 -1.73 16.02
CA ILE A 181 -1.83 -0.49 16.12
C ILE A 181 -3.28 -0.78 16.56
N VAL A 182 -3.83 0.11 17.37
CA VAL A 182 -5.28 0.24 17.54
C VAL A 182 -5.75 1.46 16.76
N PHE A 183 -6.52 1.24 15.69
CA PHE A 183 -7.26 2.32 15.03
C PHE A 183 -8.42 2.69 15.95
N ALA A 184 -8.48 3.93 16.42
CA ALA A 184 -9.51 4.33 17.38
C ALA A 184 -10.90 4.45 16.73
N ALA A 185 -11.96 4.39 17.54
CA ALA A 185 -13.29 4.75 17.06
C ALA A 185 -13.28 6.19 16.50
N GLY A 186 -13.98 6.42 15.40
CA GLY A 186 -13.95 7.68 14.66
C GLY A 186 -12.82 7.78 13.62
N HIS A 187 -11.80 6.92 13.69
CA HIS A 187 -10.76 6.86 12.67
C HIS A 187 -11.21 6.05 11.45
N ARG A 188 -10.38 6.03 10.41
CA ARG A 188 -10.51 5.14 9.25
C ARG A 188 -9.19 4.45 8.98
N ILE A 189 -9.29 3.21 8.53
CA ILE A 189 -8.17 2.48 7.92
C ILE A 189 -8.12 2.87 6.44
N ARG A 190 -6.95 3.30 5.98
CA ARG A 190 -6.68 3.66 4.58
C ARG A 190 -5.52 2.85 4.01
N LEU A 191 -5.60 2.55 2.73
CA LEU A 191 -4.58 1.92 1.92
C LEU A 191 -4.23 2.84 0.75
N ASP A 192 -2.95 3.16 0.62
CA ASP A 192 -2.42 3.84 -0.56
C ASP A 192 -1.64 2.84 -1.43
N ILE A 193 -1.91 2.81 -2.73
CA ILE A 193 -1.20 2.00 -3.72
C ILE A 193 -0.50 2.89 -4.74
N SER A 194 0.74 2.57 -5.08
CA SER A 194 1.51 3.27 -6.13
C SER A 194 2.55 2.34 -6.75
N SER A 195 3.47 2.88 -7.57
CA SER A 195 4.59 2.17 -8.19
C SER A 195 5.96 2.70 -7.80
N SER A 196 6.04 3.55 -6.77
CA SER A 196 7.32 4.06 -6.28
C SER A 196 7.27 4.59 -4.85
N ASN A 197 8.45 4.62 -4.23
CA ASN A 197 8.69 5.22 -2.91
C ASN A 197 10.19 5.55 -2.83
N PHE A 198 10.57 6.69 -3.42
CA PHE A 198 11.98 7.08 -3.63
C PHE A 198 12.38 8.24 -2.71
N PRO A 199 13.58 8.22 -2.07
CA PRO A 199 14.70 7.33 -2.34
C PRO A 199 14.79 6.11 -1.42
N ARG A 200 13.75 5.80 -0.62
CA ARG A 200 13.76 4.59 0.21
C ARG A 200 14.03 3.34 -0.62
N PHE A 201 13.38 3.20 -1.76
CA PHE A 201 13.62 2.16 -2.75
C PHE A 201 14.10 2.76 -4.06
N SER A 202 14.94 2.02 -4.79
CA SER A 202 15.35 2.42 -6.14
C SER A 202 14.15 2.35 -7.09
N ARG A 203 14.02 3.36 -7.94
CA ARG A 203 12.95 3.48 -8.95
C ARG A 203 13.08 2.36 -9.97
N ASN A 204 11.98 1.67 -10.28
CA ASN A 204 11.97 0.76 -11.43
C ASN A 204 12.01 1.56 -12.74
N LEU A 205 12.78 1.09 -13.71
CA LEU A 205 12.91 1.73 -15.03
C LEU A 205 11.84 1.29 -16.03
N ASN A 206 11.01 0.32 -15.67
CA ASN A 206 9.93 -0.25 -16.50
C ASN A 206 10.37 -1.07 -17.71
N THR A 207 11.67 -1.30 -17.89
CA THR A 207 12.21 -2.01 -19.06
C THR A 207 12.44 -3.51 -18.83
N GLY A 208 12.58 -3.92 -17.57
CA GLY A 208 13.07 -5.25 -17.20
C GLY A 208 14.60 -5.33 -17.11
N GLU A 209 15.32 -4.24 -17.40
CA GLU A 209 16.77 -4.15 -17.28
C GLU A 209 17.22 -3.97 -15.83
N ASP A 210 18.53 -3.94 -15.62
CA ASP A 210 19.11 -3.56 -14.34
C ASP A 210 18.94 -2.06 -14.08
N VAL A 211 18.53 -1.70 -12.87
CA VAL A 211 18.20 -0.32 -12.50
C VAL A 211 19.42 0.62 -12.56
N GLY A 212 20.64 0.10 -12.45
CA GLY A 212 21.86 0.90 -12.51
C GLY A 212 22.37 1.20 -13.92
N ASN A 213 21.88 0.48 -14.94
CA ASN A 213 22.48 0.49 -16.28
C ASN A 213 21.48 0.74 -17.44
N GLY A 214 20.18 0.72 -17.17
CA GLY A 214 19.15 0.87 -18.20
C GLY A 214 18.69 2.32 -18.41
N ASP A 215 18.05 2.55 -19.56
CA ASP A 215 17.33 3.79 -19.84
C ASP A 215 15.87 3.65 -19.37
N ALA A 216 15.36 4.65 -18.67
CA ALA A 216 13.99 4.64 -18.15
C ALA A 216 12.95 4.73 -19.27
N ASP A 217 11.85 3.99 -19.14
CA ASP A 217 10.66 4.12 -19.99
C ASP A 217 9.45 4.56 -19.15
N VAL A 218 8.64 5.45 -19.72
CA VAL A 218 7.39 5.90 -19.10
C VAL A 218 6.35 4.81 -19.28
N GLY A 219 5.89 4.25 -18.15
CA GLY A 219 4.97 3.12 -18.14
C GLY A 219 3.55 3.54 -17.79
N ARG A 220 2.56 2.98 -18.49
CA ARG A 220 1.16 3.02 -18.06
C ARG A 220 0.88 1.82 -17.14
N ARG A 221 0.28 2.06 -15.99
CA ARG A 221 -0.15 1.02 -15.05
C ARG A 221 -1.67 0.98 -15.00
N GLN A 222 -2.22 -0.21 -14.86
CA GLN A 222 -3.63 -0.35 -14.56
C GLN A 222 -3.76 -1.30 -13.38
N PHE A 223 -4.51 -0.84 -12.38
CA PHE A 223 -4.87 -1.63 -11.24
C PHE A 223 -6.34 -1.47 -11.06
N GLY A 224 -7.09 -2.53 -11.24
CA GLY A 224 -8.36 -2.59 -10.55
C GLY A 224 -8.66 -4.00 -10.17
N ALA A 225 -9.93 -4.25 -9.87
CA ALA A 225 -10.46 -5.59 -9.90
C ALA A 225 -10.26 -6.15 -11.31
N ALA A 226 -9.08 -6.68 -11.62
CA ALA A 226 -8.82 -7.30 -12.91
C ALA A 226 -9.63 -8.59 -12.95
N GLN A 227 -10.82 -8.50 -13.53
CA GLN A 227 -11.54 -9.66 -14.02
C GLN A 227 -10.76 -10.17 -15.25
N PRO A 228 -10.35 -11.45 -15.31
CA PRO A 228 -10.71 -12.55 -14.41
C PRO A 228 -9.70 -12.79 -13.28
N GLY A 229 -10.16 -12.81 -12.03
CA GLY A 229 -9.36 -13.13 -10.85
C GLY A 229 -10.10 -12.91 -9.52
N PRO A 230 -9.62 -13.46 -8.39
CA PRO A 230 -10.09 -13.05 -7.06
C PRO A 230 -9.95 -11.54 -6.87
N PRO A 231 -10.85 -10.88 -6.13
CA PRO A 231 -10.79 -9.44 -5.90
C PRO A 231 -9.54 -9.04 -5.10
N SER A 232 -8.95 -7.89 -5.46
CA SER A 232 -7.85 -7.28 -4.72
C SER A 232 -8.26 -6.97 -3.27
N GLN A 233 -7.37 -7.23 -2.32
CA GLN A 233 -7.67 -7.12 -0.89
C GLN A 233 -6.47 -6.69 -0.05
N LEU A 234 -6.74 -5.87 0.96
CA LEU A 234 -5.89 -5.63 2.11
C LEU A 234 -6.14 -6.74 3.15
N VAL A 235 -5.09 -7.39 3.63
CA VAL A 235 -5.20 -8.50 4.59
C VAL A 235 -4.64 -8.05 5.94
N LEU A 236 -5.53 -7.97 6.94
CA LEU A 236 -5.20 -7.48 8.28
C LEU A 236 -5.30 -8.59 9.34
N PRO A 237 -4.32 -8.71 10.26
CA PRO A 237 -4.42 -9.55 11.45
C PRO A 237 -5.19 -8.83 12.55
N VAL A 238 -6.52 -8.93 12.52
CA VAL A 238 -7.41 -8.25 13.49
C VAL A 238 -7.44 -9.02 14.81
N VAL A 239 -7.28 -8.33 15.93
CA VAL A 239 -7.16 -8.96 17.27
C VAL A 239 -8.33 -8.58 18.15
N ASP A 240 -8.97 -9.56 18.79
CA ASP A 240 -10.00 -9.41 19.84
C ASP A 240 -11.14 -8.42 19.51
N SER A 241 -11.36 -8.13 18.22
CA SER A 241 -12.29 -7.12 17.73
C SER A 241 -12.93 -7.58 16.42
N THR A 242 -14.07 -6.98 16.08
CA THR A 242 -14.73 -7.17 14.78
C THR A 242 -14.80 -5.82 14.09
N LEU A 243 -14.46 -5.76 12.80
CA LEU A 243 -14.61 -4.55 12.01
C LEU A 243 -16.09 -4.13 11.98
N ARG A 244 -16.39 -2.98 12.61
CA ARG A 244 -17.70 -2.35 12.62
C ARG A 244 -17.59 -0.92 12.14
N PHE A 245 -18.47 -0.56 11.23
CA PHE A 245 -18.50 0.73 10.56
C PHE A 245 -19.75 1.52 10.98
N CYS A 246 -19.63 2.85 11.05
CA CYS A 246 -20.75 3.76 11.29
C CYS A 246 -21.72 3.84 10.11
#